data_AF-A0A1X0A010-F1
#
_entry.id   AF-A0A1X0A010-F1
#
_cell.length_a   1.000
_cell.length_b   1.000
_cell.length_c   1.000
_cell.angle_alpha   90.00
_cell.angle_beta   90.00
_cell.angle_gamma   90.00
#
_symmetry.space_group_name_H-M   'P 1'
#
loop_
_entity.id
_entity.type
_entity.pdbx_description
1 polymer ?
#
loop_
_entity_poly.entity_id
_entity_poly.type
_entity_poly.pdbx_seq_one_letter_code
_entity_poly.pdbx_strand_id
1 'polypeptide(L)'
;MLDFYRGTLTTRRLWVLIRDLFKRPESSLVRAINDGQPGWSPTDHLIADLWALLLRVNSNPNSPHPDHPVRAAMEEKARAAAHAARIAELKADYAKRKRAYSKEIREEAM
;
A
#
# COMPACT_ATOMS: atom_id res chain seq x y z
N MET A 1 -1.95 12.47 33.00
CA MET A 1 -2.04 13.20 31.72
C MET A 1 -3.21 12.63 30.90
N LEU A 2 -4.46 12.82 31.34
CA LEU A 2 -5.65 12.13 30.79
C LEU A 2 -6.82 13.07 30.42
N ASP A 3 -6.57 14.38 30.34
CA ASP A 3 -7.63 15.38 30.08
C ASP A 3 -7.88 15.70 28.59
N PHE A 4 -7.23 15.03 27.64
CA PHE A 4 -7.40 15.31 26.20
C PHE A 4 -8.76 14.84 25.60
N TYR A 5 -9.58 14.11 26.37
CA TYR A 5 -10.81 13.48 25.87
C TYR A 5 -12.10 14.08 26.45
N ARG A 6 -12.14 15.38 26.72
CA ARG A 6 -13.40 16.06 27.03
C ARG A 6 -14.24 16.20 25.75
N GLY A 7 -15.31 15.42 25.63
CA GLY A 7 -16.28 15.45 24.52
C GLY A 7 -16.91 14.07 24.25
N THR A 8 -18.07 14.04 23.59
CA THR A 8 -18.77 12.78 23.25
C THR A 8 -17.90 11.92 22.32
N LEU A 9 -17.70 10.65 22.69
CA LEU A 9 -16.92 9.69 21.90
C LEU A 9 -17.72 9.26 20.66
N THR A 10 -17.50 9.96 19.54
CA THR A 10 -18.13 9.58 18.26
C THR A 10 -17.41 8.39 17.62
N THR A 11 -18.11 7.62 16.79
CA THR A 11 -17.54 6.50 16.01
C THR A 11 -16.35 6.93 15.16
N ARG A 12 -16.43 8.11 14.52
CA ARG A 12 -15.31 8.70 13.78
C ARG A 12 -14.09 8.96 14.66
N ARG A 13 -14.30 9.52 15.86
CA ARG A 13 -13.20 9.79 16.80
C ARG A 13 -12.58 8.49 17.31
N LEU A 14 -13.40 7.50 17.66
CA LEU A 14 -12.93 6.18 18.05
C LEU A 14 -12.05 5.55 16.95
N TRP A 15 -12.49 5.61 15.69
CA TRP A 15 -11.70 5.09 14.57
C TRP A 15 -10.36 5.78 14.38
N VAL A 16 -10.30 7.11 14.55
CA VAL A 16 -9.03 7.86 14.51
C VAL A 16 -8.08 7.40 15.61
N LEU A 17 -8.59 7.19 16.83
CA LEU A 17 -7.77 6.71 17.96
C LEU A 17 -7.25 5.30 17.75
N ILE A 18 -8.09 4.41 17.24
CA ILE A 18 -7.66 3.06 16.86
C ILE A 18 -6.55 3.14 15.82
N ARG A 19 -6.72 3.97 14.77
CA ARG A 19 -5.68 4.16 13.75
C ARG A 19 -4.38 4.76 14.30
N ASP A 20 -4.46 5.63 15.31
CA ASP A 20 -3.27 6.18 15.95
C ASP A 20 -2.53 5.11 16.76
N LEU A 21 -3.24 4.24 17.48
CA LEU A 21 -2.65 3.11 18.19
C LEU A 21 -1.91 2.17 17.23
N PHE A 22 -2.50 1.86 16.07
CA PHE A 22 -1.85 1.04 15.04
C PHE A 22 -0.55 1.64 14.49
N LYS A 23 -0.35 2.96 14.56
CA LYS A 23 0.90 3.60 14.11
C LYS A 23 2.04 3.49 15.12
N ARG A 24 1.73 3.16 16.38
CA ARG A 24 2.70 3.11 17.48
C ARG A 24 3.05 1.65 17.73
N PRO A 25 4.26 1.19 17.37
CA PRO A 25 4.66 -0.21 17.51
C PRO A 25 4.55 -0.73 18.95
N GLU A 26 4.80 0.16 19.90
CA GLU A 26 4.79 -0.13 21.34
C GLU A 26 3.41 -0.03 22.00
N SER A 27 2.36 0.32 21.24
CA SER A 27 1.03 0.41 21.84
C SER A 27 0.55 -0.94 22.35
N SER A 28 -0.21 -0.94 23.44
CA SER A 28 -0.78 -2.16 24.01
C SER A 28 -1.66 -2.92 23.01
N LEU A 29 -2.37 -2.20 22.13
CA LEU A 29 -3.16 -2.79 21.06
C LEU A 29 -2.27 -3.55 20.07
N VAL A 30 -1.19 -2.93 19.59
CA VAL A 30 -0.26 -3.54 18.64
C VAL A 30 0.46 -4.73 19.27
N ARG A 31 0.81 -4.65 20.55
CA ARG A 31 1.39 -5.78 21.28
C ARG A 31 0.41 -6.94 21.44
N ALA A 32 -0.86 -6.66 21.73
CA ALA A 32 -1.88 -7.69 21.90
C ALA A 32 -2.13 -8.50 20.60
N ILE A 33 -2.03 -7.85 19.43
CA ILE A 33 -2.20 -8.53 18.13
C ILE A 33 -0.92 -9.24 17.64
N ASN A 34 0.24 -8.94 18.22
CA ASN A 34 1.54 -9.49 17.86
C ASN A 34 2.11 -10.38 18.99
N ASP A 35 1.26 -11.14 19.68
CA ASP A 35 1.67 -12.09 20.73
C ASP A 35 2.56 -11.47 21.83
N GLY A 36 2.24 -10.24 22.24
CA GLY A 36 2.97 -9.47 23.26
C GLY A 36 4.20 -8.72 22.73
N GLN A 37 4.59 -8.94 21.48
CA GLN A 37 5.74 -8.29 20.84
C GLN A 37 5.38 -6.92 20.28
N PRO A 38 6.33 -5.96 20.25
CA PRO A 38 6.09 -4.71 19.55
C PRO A 38 5.85 -4.96 18.05
N GLY A 39 5.14 -4.04 17.41
CA GLY A 39 5.02 -4.03 15.95
C GLY A 39 6.38 -3.86 15.29
N TRP A 40 6.50 -4.31 14.04
CA TRP A 40 7.72 -4.12 13.28
C TRP A 40 7.94 -2.65 12.98
N SER A 41 9.14 -2.16 13.25
CA SER A 41 9.57 -0.83 12.81
C SER A 41 10.01 -0.88 11.34
N PRO A 42 10.09 0.28 10.66
CA PRO A 42 10.69 0.34 9.32
C PRO A 42 12.09 -0.27 9.24
N THR A 43 12.88 -0.15 10.31
CA THR A 43 14.23 -0.73 10.37
C THR A 43 14.19 -2.26 10.41
N ASP A 44 13.24 -2.85 11.15
CA ASP A 44 13.09 -4.31 11.23
C ASP A 44 12.73 -4.90 9.86
N HIS A 45 11.86 -4.21 9.13
CA HIS A 45 11.55 -4.57 7.74
C HIS A 45 12.81 -4.53 6.85
N LEU A 46 13.61 -3.47 6.95
CA LEU A 46 14.85 -3.34 6.16
C LEU A 46 15.90 -4.41 6.52
N ILE A 47 16.03 -4.75 7.81
CA ILE A 47 16.96 -5.80 8.26
C ILE A 47 16.50 -7.17 7.72
N ALA A 48 15.21 -7.48 7.80
CA ALA A 48 14.66 -8.71 7.24
C ALA A 48 14.88 -8.79 5.72
N ASP A 49 14.71 -7.67 5.00
CA ASP A 49 14.97 -7.60 3.57
C ASP A 49 16.46 -7.79 3.24
N LEU A 50 17.36 -7.15 3.98
CA LEU A 50 18.80 -7.34 3.81
C LEU A 50 19.21 -8.80 4.04
N TRP A 51 18.65 -9.43 5.07
CA TRP A 51 18.89 -10.84 5.35
C TRP A 51 18.39 -11.75 4.22
N ALA A 52 17.19 -11.48 3.67
CA ALA A 52 16.67 -12.21 2.52
C ALA A 52 17.54 -12.05 1.27
N LEU A 53 18.08 -10.85 1.02
CA LEU A 53 19.02 -10.61 -0.08
C LEU A 53 20.34 -11.36 0.13
N LEU A 54 20.90 -11.32 1.34
CA LEU A 54 22.13 -12.05 1.67
C LEU A 54 21.95 -13.55 1.52
N LEU A 55 20.81 -14.10 1.97
CA LEU A 55 20.45 -15.49 1.74
C LEU A 55 20.42 -15.81 0.26
N ARG A 56 19.72 -15.01 -0.56
CA ARG A 56 19.62 -15.26 -2.00
C ARG A 56 20.97 -15.25 -2.71
N VAL A 57 21.89 -14.38 -2.29
CA VAL A 57 23.24 -14.29 -2.88
C VAL A 57 24.12 -15.47 -2.45
N ASN A 58 24.00 -15.91 -1.20
CA ASN A 58 24.87 -16.92 -0.62
C ASN A 58 24.31 -18.36 -0.68
N SER A 59 23.07 -18.54 -1.14
CA SER A 59 22.42 -19.85 -1.23
C SER A 59 22.31 -20.32 -2.67
N ASN A 60 22.12 -21.63 -2.85
CA ASN A 60 21.83 -22.18 -4.17
C ASN A 60 20.54 -21.58 -4.75
N PRO A 61 20.49 -21.27 -6.05
CA PRO A 61 19.36 -20.58 -6.69
C PRO A 61 18.03 -21.35 -6.62
N ASN A 62 18.07 -22.66 -6.34
CA ASN A 62 16.90 -23.52 -6.20
C ASN A 62 16.44 -23.71 -4.74
N SER A 63 17.08 -23.05 -3.77
CA SER A 63 16.66 -23.16 -2.38
C SER A 63 15.44 -22.26 -2.11
N PRO A 64 14.38 -22.78 -1.48
CA PRO A 64 13.20 -21.99 -1.16
C PRO A 64 13.57 -20.96 -0.08
N HIS A 65 13.48 -19.68 -0.43
CA HIS A 65 13.66 -18.60 0.52
C HIS A 65 12.31 -18.07 0.98
N PRO A 66 12.03 -18.06 2.29
CA PRO A 66 10.81 -17.45 2.80
C PRO A 66 10.83 -15.95 2.50
N ASP A 67 9.82 -15.49 1.77
CA ASP A 67 9.62 -14.07 1.48
C ASP A 67 8.80 -13.42 2.59
N HIS A 68 9.05 -12.14 2.86
CA HIS A 68 8.33 -11.39 3.88
C HIS A 68 6.90 -11.08 3.38
N PRO A 69 5.84 -11.37 4.15
CA PRO A 69 4.45 -11.27 3.67
C PRO A 69 4.04 -9.85 3.24
N VAL A 70 4.68 -8.82 3.80
CA VAL A 70 4.42 -7.42 3.38
C VAL A 70 4.91 -7.16 1.95
N ARG A 71 5.90 -7.91 1.45
CA ARG A 71 6.41 -7.76 0.07
C ARG A 71 5.34 -8.15 -0.95
N ALA A 72 4.67 -9.28 -0.75
CA ALA A 72 3.55 -9.69 -1.60
C ALA A 72 2.47 -8.61 -1.67
N ALA A 73 2.08 -8.05 -0.53
CA ALA A 73 1.08 -6.98 -0.46
C ALA A 73 1.55 -5.66 -1.10
N MET A 74 2.84 -5.31 -0.99
CA MET A 74 3.42 -4.14 -1.65
C MET A 74 3.50 -4.32 -3.17
N GLU A 75 3.91 -5.49 -3.63
CA GLU A 75 3.96 -5.84 -5.06
C GLU A 75 2.56 -5.87 -5.69
N GLU A 76 1.57 -6.38 -4.97
CA GLU A 76 0.17 -6.29 -5.41
C GLU A 76 -0.31 -4.85 -5.54
N LYS A 77 -0.01 -3.99 -4.55
CA LYS A 77 -0.33 -2.55 -4.64
C LYS A 77 0.38 -1.88 -5.80
N ALA A 78 1.66 -2.20 -6.02
CA ALA A 78 2.44 -1.65 -7.14
C ALA A 78 1.87 -2.10 -8.49
N ARG A 79 1.52 -3.39 -8.64
CA ARG A 79 0.86 -3.94 -9.83
C ARG A 79 -0.50 -3.29 -10.07
N ALA A 80 -1.31 -3.11 -9.02
CA ALA A 80 -2.60 -2.44 -9.11
C ALA A 80 -2.47 -0.97 -9.54
N ALA A 81 -1.48 -0.26 -9.01
CA ALA A 81 -1.20 1.13 -9.38
C ALA A 81 -0.74 1.24 -10.84
N ALA A 82 0.16 0.36 -11.29
CA ALA A 82 0.61 0.31 -12.68
C ALA A 82 -0.55 -0.01 -13.64
N HIS A 83 -1.41 -0.95 -13.27
CA HIS A 83 -2.60 -1.30 -14.04
C HIS A 83 -3.59 -0.13 -14.14
N ALA A 84 -3.84 0.57 -13.02
CA ALA A 84 -4.70 1.75 -13.01
C ALA A 84 -4.14 2.88 -13.90
N ALA A 85 -2.83 3.13 -13.85
CA ALA A 85 -2.16 4.11 -14.71
C ALA A 85 -2.33 3.75 -16.20
N ARG A 86 -2.15 2.46 -16.55
CA ARG A 86 -2.34 1.99 -17.92
C ARG A 86 -3.78 2.18 -18.43
N ILE A 87 -4.77 1.91 -17.59
CA ILE A 87 -6.17 2.16 -17.94
C ILE A 87 -6.43 3.65 -18.17
N ALA A 88 -5.85 4.52 -17.34
CA ALA A 88 -6.00 5.97 -17.49
C ALA A 88 -5.43 6.47 -18.82
N GLU A 89 -4.24 5.97 -19.20
CA GLU A 89 -3.60 6.27 -20.48
C GLU A 89 -4.49 5.83 -21.67
N LEU A 90 -4.97 4.58 -21.67
CA LEU A 90 -5.84 4.06 -22.72
C LEU A 90 -7.14 4.85 -22.86
N LYS A 91 -7.73 5.29 -21.73
CA LYS A 91 -8.92 6.15 -21.74
C LYS A 91 -8.61 7.52 -22.34
N ALA A 92 -7.46 8.10 -22.05
CA ALA A 92 -7.03 9.38 -22.62
C ALA A 92 -6.84 9.28 -24.14
N ASP A 93 -6.18 8.22 -24.60
CA ASP A 93 -5.97 7.97 -26.03
C ASP A 93 -7.30 7.76 -26.78
N TYR A 94 -8.21 6.97 -26.21
CA TYR A 94 -9.53 6.77 -26.78
C TYR A 94 -10.30 8.08 -26.88
N ALA A 95 -10.28 8.92 -25.83
CA ALA A 95 -10.94 10.22 -25.85
C ALA A 95 -10.34 11.15 -26.93
N LYS A 96 -9.03 11.13 -27.13
CA LYS A 96 -8.34 11.88 -28.18
C LYS A 96 -8.79 11.43 -29.58
N ARG A 97 -8.82 10.13 -29.83
CA ARG A 97 -9.27 9.55 -31.11
C ARG A 97 -10.74 9.87 -31.40
N LYS A 98 -11.61 9.73 -30.39
CA LYS A 98 -13.03 10.07 -30.51
C LYS A 98 -13.24 11.53 -30.91
N ARG A 99 -12.48 12.46 -30.32
CA ARG A 99 -12.54 13.88 -30.67
C ARG A 99 -12.09 14.15 -32.11
N ALA A 100 -11.00 13.52 -32.55
CA ALA A 100 -10.53 13.64 -33.93
C ALA A 100 -11.58 13.15 -34.93
N TYR A 101 -12.13 11.95 -34.71
CA TYR A 101 -13.18 11.39 -35.56
C TYR A 101 -14.44 12.27 -35.60
N SER A 102 -14.87 12.80 -34.45
CA SER A 102 -16.03 13.71 -34.40
C SER A 102 -15.79 15.03 -35.14
N LYS A 103 -14.53 15.47 -35.24
CA LYS A 103 -14.16 16.68 -35.97
C LYS A 103 -14.18 16.42 -37.48
N GLU A 104 -13.60 15.30 -37.93
CA GLU A 104 -13.60 14.87 -39.34
C GLU A 104 -15.03 14.73 -39.88
N ILE A 105 -15.92 14.03 -39.18
CA ILE A 105 -17.34 13.91 -39.58
C ILE A 105 -18.01 15.29 -39.73
N ARG A 106 -17.68 16.23 -38.85
CA ARG A 106 -18.29 17.56 -38.87
C ARG A 106 -17.77 18.42 -40.02
N GLU A 107 -16.52 18.21 -40.44
CA GLU A 107 -15.92 18.87 -41.60
C GLU A 107 -16.44 18.28 -42.92
N GLU A 108 -16.72 16.97 -42.99
CA GLU A 108 -17.31 16.32 -44.18
C GLU A 108 -18.80 16.66 -44.39
N ALA A 109 -19.51 17.09 -43.34
CA ALA A 109 -20.94 17.42 -43.40
C ALA A 109 -21.24 18.90 -43.75
N MET A 110 -20.22 19.73 -43.99
CA MET A 110 -20.32 21.11 -44.47
C MET A 110 -19.98 21.20 -45.96
#